data_AF-D9UUK5-F1
#
_entry.id   AF-D9UUK5-F1
#
_cell.length_a   1.000
_cell.length_b   1.000
_cell.length_c   1.000
_cell.angle_alpha   90.00
_cell.angle_beta   90.00
_cell.angle_gamma   90.00
#
_symmetry.space_group_name_H-M   'P 1'
#
loop_
_entity.id
_entity.type
_entity.pdbx_description
1 polymer ?
#
loop_
_entity_poly.entity_id
_entity_poly.type
_entity_poly.pdbx_seq_one_letter_code
_entity_poly.pdbx_strand_id
1 'polypeptide(L)'
;MTRPPRTTPRGTMTTTTDQSGERVERVARVALDQIRMWRHEQPHTGAPRLAELDAILDRAAVGRIEAHLGVDLREPTSLPEAVAAHHALIEQRHRIITDAHHAWDLAEANAIRAIDRFLPAAGRDGGAA
;
A
#
# COMPACT_ATOMS: atom_id res chain seq x y z
N MET A 1 -43.40 13.40 -39.34
CA MET A 1 -42.32 12.44 -39.03
C MET A 1 -41.52 13.01 -37.86
N THR A 2 -41.78 12.54 -36.65
CA THR A 2 -41.22 13.11 -35.41
C THR A 2 -40.10 12.20 -34.91
N ARG A 3 -38.88 12.73 -34.82
CA ARG A 3 -37.69 12.01 -34.37
C ARG A 3 -37.70 11.91 -32.83
N PRO A 4 -37.45 10.75 -32.20
CA PRO A 4 -37.38 10.67 -30.75
C PRO A 4 -36.04 11.22 -30.22
N PRO A 5 -36.01 11.78 -29.01
CA PRO A 5 -34.77 12.27 -28.39
C PRO A 5 -33.88 11.09 -27.97
N ARG A 6 -32.57 11.22 -28.24
CA ARG A 6 -31.53 10.31 -27.75
C ARG A 6 -31.34 10.54 -26.25
N THR A 7 -31.81 9.61 -25.43
CA THR A 7 -31.45 9.52 -24.01
C THR A 7 -30.03 8.98 -23.92
N THR A 8 -29.07 9.81 -23.56
CA THR A 8 -27.73 9.38 -23.14
C THR A 8 -27.82 8.89 -21.69
N PRO A 9 -27.49 7.63 -21.38
CA PRO A 9 -27.36 7.21 -20.00
C PRO A 9 -26.08 7.84 -19.42
N ARG A 10 -26.28 8.74 -18.44
CA ARG A 10 -25.24 9.26 -17.55
C ARG A 10 -25.23 8.36 -16.31
N GLY A 11 -24.18 7.57 -16.14
CA GLY A 11 -23.95 6.63 -15.05
C GLY A 11 -23.13 5.48 -15.61
N THR A 12 -21.96 5.09 -15.12
CA THR A 12 -21.43 5.00 -13.76
C THR A 12 -19.91 4.90 -13.92
N MET A 13 -19.14 5.91 -13.49
CA MET A 13 -17.66 5.87 -13.55
C MET A 13 -17.00 5.89 -12.17
N THR A 14 -17.77 5.87 -11.09
CA THR A 14 -17.27 5.96 -9.71
C THR A 14 -17.06 4.61 -9.01
N THR A 15 -17.60 3.51 -9.54
CA THR A 15 -17.60 2.21 -8.84
C THR A 15 -16.26 1.47 -8.85
N THR A 16 -15.42 1.64 -9.88
CA THR A 16 -14.20 0.83 -10.03
C THR A 16 -13.11 1.22 -9.03
N THR A 17 -12.93 2.52 -8.78
CA THR A 17 -11.92 3.02 -7.82
C THR A 17 -12.30 2.66 -6.38
N ASP A 18 -13.59 2.73 -6.06
CA ASP A 18 -14.13 2.42 -4.73
C ASP A 18 -13.95 0.93 -4.39
N GLN A 19 -14.23 0.04 -5.34
CA GLN A 19 -14.06 -1.41 -5.19
C GLN A 19 -12.59 -1.86 -5.12
N SER A 20 -11.67 -1.11 -5.72
CA SER A 20 -10.22 -1.35 -5.60
C SER A 20 -9.74 -0.98 -4.19
N GLY A 21 -10.20 0.16 -3.66
CA GLY A 21 -9.93 0.60 -2.30
C GLY A 21 -10.37 -0.41 -1.24
N GLU A 22 -11.62 -0.91 -1.35
CA GLU A 22 -12.14 -1.93 -0.44
C GLU A 22 -11.35 -3.25 -0.48
N ARG A 23 -10.92 -3.68 -1.68
CA ARG A 23 -10.10 -4.90 -1.83
C ARG A 23 -8.73 -4.73 -1.16
N VAL A 24 -8.09 -3.58 -1.37
CA VAL A 24 -6.81 -3.25 -0.72
C VAL A 24 -6.96 -3.22 0.80
N GLU A 25 -8.04 -2.62 1.32
CA GLU A 25 -8.30 -2.58 2.77
C GLU A 25 -8.50 -3.98 3.35
N ARG A 26 -9.24 -4.86 2.66
CA ARG A 26 -9.42 -6.26 3.10
C ARG A 26 -8.09 -7.00 3.19
N VAL A 27 -7.21 -6.86 2.19
CA VAL A 27 -5.88 -7.49 2.22
C VAL A 27 -5.05 -6.96 3.40
N ALA A 28 -5.05 -5.65 3.63
CA ALA A 28 -4.34 -5.04 4.75
C ALA A 28 -4.88 -5.51 6.11
N ARG A 29 -6.20 -5.70 6.24
CA ARG A 29 -6.84 -6.20 7.46
C ARG A 29 -6.37 -7.62 7.80
N VAL A 30 -6.41 -8.52 6.82
CA VAL A 30 -5.98 -9.92 6.99
C VAL A 30 -4.51 -9.99 7.42
N ALA A 31 -3.65 -9.21 6.78
CA ALA A 31 -2.23 -9.15 7.13
C ALA A 31 -2.02 -8.67 8.58
N LEU A 32 -2.77 -7.65 9.02
CA LEU A 32 -2.67 -7.14 10.38
C LEU A 32 -3.06 -8.20 11.42
N ASP A 33 -4.11 -8.97 11.15
CA ASP A 33 -4.55 -10.04 12.05
C ASP A 33 -3.53 -11.18 12.12
N GLN A 34 -2.89 -11.53 10.98
CA GLN A 34 -1.79 -12.50 10.95
C GLN A 34 -0.57 -12.01 11.72
N ILE A 35 -0.20 -10.73 11.60
CA ILE A 35 0.91 -10.13 12.38
C ILE A 35 0.60 -10.17 13.88
N ARG A 36 -0.65 -9.89 14.27
CA ARG A 36 -1.08 -9.95 15.68
C ARG A 36 -0.96 -11.37 16.23
N MET A 37 -1.39 -12.37 15.48
CA MET A 37 -1.23 -13.79 15.84
C MET A 37 0.25 -14.17 15.94
N TRP A 38 1.05 -13.86 14.91
CA TRP A 38 2.49 -14.11 14.91
C TRP A 38 3.17 -13.50 16.12
N ARG A 39 2.80 -12.26 16.50
CA ARG A 39 3.34 -11.58 17.68
C ARG A 39 2.98 -12.30 18.98
N HIS A 40 1.76 -12.82 19.08
CA HIS A 40 1.31 -13.58 20.25
C HIS A 40 2.05 -14.93 20.38
N GLU A 41 2.48 -15.50 19.25
CA GLU A 41 3.20 -16.78 19.20
C GLU A 41 4.73 -16.64 19.36
N GLN A 42 5.25 -15.40 19.47
CA GLN A 42 6.69 -15.19 19.64
C GLN A 42 7.14 -15.61 21.04
N PRO A 43 8.16 -16.49 21.17
CA PRO A 43 8.73 -16.83 22.46
C PRO A 43 9.42 -15.61 23.07
N HIS A 44 9.05 -15.24 24.30
CA HIS A 44 9.60 -14.08 25.02
C HIS A 44 11.10 -14.19 25.38
N THR A 45 11.71 -15.35 25.12
CA THR A 45 13.08 -15.68 25.53
C THR A 45 13.99 -16.08 24.37
N GLY A 46 13.52 -16.00 23.11
CA GLY A 46 14.27 -16.37 21.91
C GLY A 46 14.36 -15.25 20.87
N ALA A 47 15.24 -15.41 19.87
CA ALA A 47 15.28 -14.49 18.73
C ALA A 47 13.95 -14.57 17.95
N PRO A 48 13.33 -13.43 17.56
CA PRO A 48 12.08 -13.43 16.83
C PRO A 48 12.21 -14.16 15.49
N ARG A 49 11.16 -14.89 15.08
CA ARG A 49 11.10 -15.56 13.77
C ARG A 49 10.74 -14.56 12.68
N LEU A 50 11.68 -13.67 12.35
CA LEU A 50 11.47 -12.58 11.41
C LEU A 50 11.12 -13.05 9.99
N ALA A 51 11.64 -14.21 9.56
CA ALA A 51 11.28 -14.77 8.24
C ALA A 51 9.78 -15.08 8.09
N GLU A 52 9.09 -15.46 9.18
CA GLU A 52 7.65 -15.69 9.16
C GLU A 52 6.87 -14.36 9.05
N LEU A 53 7.37 -13.31 9.71
CA LEU A 53 6.81 -11.96 9.59
C LEU A 53 7.01 -11.42 8.17
N ASP A 54 8.20 -11.59 7.60
CA ASP A 54 8.51 -11.18 6.23
C ASP A 54 7.57 -11.86 5.23
N ALA A 55 7.32 -13.18 5.39
CA ALA A 55 6.39 -13.91 4.55
C ALA A 55 4.93 -13.40 4.64
N ILE A 56 4.49 -12.93 5.82
CA ILE A 56 3.16 -12.30 5.98
C ILE A 56 3.12 -10.96 5.24
N LEU A 57 4.17 -10.14 5.40
CA LEU A 57 4.28 -8.84 4.77
C LEU A 57 4.38 -8.92 3.24
N ASP A 58 5.15 -9.88 2.73
CA ASP A 58 5.31 -10.15 1.29
C ASP A 58 3.97 -10.55 0.67
N ARG A 59 3.25 -11.48 1.29
CA ARG A 59 1.93 -11.91 0.80
C ARG A 59 0.92 -10.77 0.81
N ALA A 60 0.96 -9.91 1.83
CA ALA A 60 0.14 -8.71 1.89
C ALA A 60 0.50 -7.70 0.81
N ALA A 61 1.80 -7.53 0.52
CA ALA A 61 2.26 -6.65 -0.54
C ALA A 61 1.78 -7.14 -1.92
N VAL A 62 1.93 -8.43 -2.22
CA VAL A 62 1.42 -9.05 -3.45
C VAL A 62 -0.10 -8.88 -3.55
N GLY A 63 -0.85 -9.22 -2.50
CA GLY A 63 -2.31 -9.09 -2.52
C GLY A 63 -2.80 -7.65 -2.72
N ARG A 64 -2.09 -6.64 -2.20
CA ARG A 64 -2.42 -5.23 -2.46
C ARG A 64 -2.14 -4.84 -3.90
N ILE A 65 -1.05 -5.34 -4.50
CA ILE A 65 -0.73 -5.11 -5.91
C ILE A 65 -1.84 -5.70 -6.79
N GLU A 66 -2.23 -6.94 -6.56
CA GLU A 66 -3.31 -7.63 -7.29
C GLU A 66 -4.65 -6.89 -7.14
N ALA A 67 -5.02 -6.53 -5.90
CA ALA A 67 -6.23 -5.77 -5.61
C ALA A 67 -6.24 -4.41 -6.32
N HIS A 68 -5.12 -3.68 -6.27
CA HIS A 68 -5.02 -2.33 -6.85
C HIS A 68 -5.10 -2.36 -8.37
N LEU A 69 -4.42 -3.31 -9.00
CA LEU A 69 -4.45 -3.47 -10.46
C LEU A 69 -5.83 -3.91 -10.97
N GLY A 70 -6.75 -4.28 -10.07
CA GLY A 70 -8.05 -4.83 -10.45
C GLY A 70 -7.87 -6.05 -11.34
N VAL A 71 -6.74 -6.77 -11.19
CA VAL A 71 -6.46 -8.00 -11.90
C VAL A 71 -7.45 -9.01 -11.34
N ASP A 72 -8.65 -9.02 -11.91
CA ASP A 72 -9.28 -10.29 -12.14
C ASP A 72 -8.21 -11.12 -12.86
N LEU A 73 -7.76 -12.20 -12.23
CA LEU A 73 -6.83 -13.20 -12.76
C LEU A 73 -7.43 -13.93 -13.98
N ARG A 74 -8.19 -13.23 -14.82
CA ARG A 74 -8.58 -13.70 -16.14
C ARG A 74 -7.35 -13.65 -17.01
N GLU A 75 -6.99 -14.82 -17.47
CA GLU A 75 -5.92 -15.00 -18.42
C GLU A 75 -6.20 -14.14 -19.66
N PRO A 76 -5.26 -13.27 -20.09
CA PRO A 76 -5.45 -12.43 -21.27
C PRO A 76 -5.81 -13.28 -22.48
N THR A 77 -6.84 -12.86 -23.21
CA THR A 77 -7.33 -13.61 -24.38
C THR A 77 -6.64 -13.20 -25.67
N SER A 78 -5.82 -12.14 -25.64
CA SER A 78 -5.12 -11.61 -26.80
C SER A 78 -3.79 -10.96 -26.44
N LEU A 79 -2.87 -10.87 -27.42
CA LEU A 79 -1.58 -10.22 -27.24
C LEU A 79 -1.71 -8.72 -26.86
N PRO A 80 -2.57 -7.90 -27.50
CA PRO A 80 -2.74 -6.51 -27.08
C PRO A 80 -3.21 -6.36 -25.63
N GLU A 81 -4.09 -7.25 -25.17
CA GLU A 81 -4.59 -7.28 -23.79
C GLU A 81 -3.46 -7.63 -22.80
N ALA A 82 -2.63 -8.64 -23.12
CA ALA A 82 -1.48 -9.01 -22.31
C ALA A 82 -0.45 -7.87 -22.19
N VAL A 83 -0.16 -7.18 -23.29
CA VAL A 83 0.78 -6.03 -23.30
C VAL A 83 0.22 -4.86 -22.48
N ALA A 84 -1.07 -4.55 -22.61
CA ALA A 84 -1.71 -3.50 -21.82
C ALA A 84 -1.67 -3.83 -20.32
N ALA A 85 -1.97 -5.07 -19.93
CA ALA A 85 -1.86 -5.53 -18.55
C ALA A 85 -0.42 -5.42 -18.01
N HIS A 86 0.57 -5.76 -18.83
CA HIS A 86 1.98 -5.62 -18.46
C HIS A 86 2.39 -4.17 -18.25
N HIS A 87 2.01 -3.25 -19.14
CA HIS A 87 2.30 -1.82 -18.96
C HIS A 87 1.63 -1.24 -17.71
N ALA A 88 0.38 -1.60 -17.45
CA ALA A 88 -0.33 -1.20 -16.23
C ALA A 88 0.41 -1.69 -14.96
N LEU A 89 0.92 -2.92 -14.98
CA LEU A 89 1.74 -3.47 -13.89
C LEU A 89 3.03 -2.66 -13.69
N ILE A 90 3.74 -2.30 -14.77
CA ILE A 90 4.98 -1.52 -14.68
C ILE A 90 4.73 -0.10 -14.15
N GLU A 91 3.69 0.57 -14.63
CA GLU A 91 3.30 1.89 -14.12
C GLU A 91 2.93 1.85 -12.64
N GLN A 92 2.21 0.81 -12.22
CA GLN A 92 1.84 0.62 -10.83
C GLN A 92 3.06 0.33 -9.96
N ARG A 93 4.00 -0.47 -10.45
CA ARG A 93 5.28 -0.72 -9.77
C ARG A 93 6.02 0.59 -9.50
N HIS A 94 6.09 1.49 -10.48
CA HIS A 94 6.72 2.79 -10.27
C HIS A 94 6.02 3.62 -9.19
N ARG A 95 4.69 3.68 -9.21
CA ARG A 95 3.91 4.38 -8.18
C ARG A 95 4.16 3.83 -6.78
N ILE A 96 4.13 2.50 -6.63
CA ILE A 96 4.37 1.85 -5.33
C ILE A 96 5.76 2.13 -4.79
N ILE A 97 6.79 2.15 -5.65
CA ILE A 97 8.16 2.48 -5.23
C ILE A 97 8.22 3.94 -4.74
N THR A 98 7.60 4.87 -5.46
CA THR A 98 7.52 6.28 -5.04
C THR A 98 6.80 6.43 -3.70
N ASP A 99 5.66 5.76 -3.52
CA ASP A 99 4.90 5.81 -2.26
C ASP A 99 5.70 5.19 -1.10
N ALA A 100 6.43 4.10 -1.36
CA ALA A 100 7.28 3.46 -0.36
C ALA A 100 8.44 4.37 0.05
N HIS A 101 9.10 5.04 -0.89
CA HIS A 101 10.13 6.04 -0.56
C HIS A 101 9.55 7.14 0.33
N HIS A 102 8.38 7.68 -0.03
CA HIS A 102 7.74 8.71 0.78
C HIS A 102 7.40 8.24 2.21
N ALA A 103 6.93 7.00 2.36
CA ALA A 103 6.67 6.40 3.66
C ALA A 103 7.94 6.22 4.50
N TRP A 104 9.06 5.83 3.87
CA TRP A 104 10.37 5.74 4.51
C TRP A 104 10.87 7.11 4.97
N ASP A 105 10.80 8.13 4.11
CA ASP A 105 11.19 9.51 4.47
C ASP A 105 10.40 10.01 5.68
N LEU A 106 9.09 9.71 5.73
CA LEU A 106 8.24 10.08 6.87
C LEU A 106 8.63 9.33 8.15
N ALA A 107 8.92 8.03 8.05
CA ALA A 107 9.36 7.23 9.19
C ALA A 107 10.71 7.72 9.73
N GLU A 108 11.66 8.04 8.85
CA GLU A 108 12.96 8.62 9.20
C GLU A 108 12.78 9.98 9.88
N ALA A 109 11.97 10.88 9.31
CA ALA A 109 11.68 12.18 9.91
C ALA A 109 11.09 12.04 11.32
N ASN A 110 10.22 11.05 11.55
CA ASN A 110 9.67 10.77 12.87
C ASN A 110 10.71 10.20 13.84
N ALA A 111 11.61 9.33 13.37
CA ALA A 111 12.73 8.83 14.17
C ALA A 111 13.67 9.97 14.58
N ILE A 112 14.02 10.87 13.66
CA ILE A 112 14.84 12.06 13.93
C ILE A 112 14.18 12.93 15.01
N ARG A 113 12.88 13.23 14.88
CA ARG A 113 12.13 13.99 15.90
C ARG A 113 12.10 13.29 17.26
N ALA A 114 12.00 11.96 17.27
CA ALA A 114 12.04 11.19 18.50
C ALA A 114 13.41 11.27 19.18
N ILE A 115 14.50 11.23 18.40
CA ILE A 115 15.87 11.42 18.90
C ILE A 115 16.06 12.86 19.41
N ASP A 116 15.60 13.86 18.67
CA ASP A 116 15.69 15.29 19.02
C ASP A 116 15.09 15.59 20.41
N ARG A 117 14.00 14.90 20.78
CA ARG A 117 13.40 15.02 22.12
C ARG A 117 14.35 14.66 23.27
N PHE A 118 15.31 13.77 23.03
CA PHE A 118 16.27 13.32 24.04
C PHE A 118 17.63 14.00 23.92
N LEU A 119 17.86 14.80 22.86
CA LEU A 119 19.05 15.62 22.76
C LEU A 119 18.91 16.79 23.75
N PRO A 120 19.91 17.01 24.62
CA PRO A 120 19.92 18.21 25.47
C PRO A 120 19.92 19.44 24.56
N ALA A 121 19.28 20.52 25.00
CA ALA A 121 19.28 21.81 24.31
C ALA A 121 20.67 22.47 24.35
N ALA A 122 21.71 21.77 23.90
CA ALA A 122 23.06 22.30 23.79
C ALA A 122 23.07 23.29 22.62
N GLY A 123 22.80 24.55 22.96
CA GLY A 123 22.84 25.68 22.02
C GLY A 123 21.79 26.76 22.24
N ARG A 124 20.83 26.58 23.16
CA ARG A 124 19.83 27.63 23.46
C ARG A 124 20.18 28.53 24.65
N ASP A 125 21.34 28.33 25.27
CA ASP A 125 21.92 29.17 26.32
C ASP A 125 23.40 29.47 25.99
N GLY A 126 23.63 30.20 24.90
CA GLY A 126 24.95 30.73 24.51
C GLY A 126 25.02 32.25 24.56
N GLY A 127 24.03 32.91 25.17
CA GLY A 127 23.96 34.36 25.26
C GLY A 127 23.44 34.79 26.63
N ALA A 128 24.34 35.40 27.40
CA ALA A 128 24.14 36.12 28.67
C ALA A 128 24.65 35.39 29.93
N ALA A 129 25.96 35.48 30.16
CA ALA A 129 26.55 35.88 31.44
C ALA A 129 27.98 36.37 31.21
#